data_AF-A0A7S1ATR4-F1
#
_entry.id   AF-A0A7S1ATR4-F1
#
_cell.length_a   1.000
_cell.length_b   1.000
_cell.length_c   1.000
_cell.angle_alpha   90.00
_cell.angle_beta   90.00
_cell.angle_gamma   90.00
#
_symmetry.space_group_name_H-M   'P 1'
#
loop_
_entity.id
_entity.type
_entity.pdbx_description
1 polymer ?
#
loop_
_entity_poly.entity_id
_entity_poly.type
_entity_poly.pdbx_seq_one_letter_code
_entity_poly.pdbx_strand_id
1 'polypeptide(L)'
;RQIPRCRISDGTTPVPIRVMMFSYDKLCHLSMELCWTDRLGQEQSWDSWTDALCGWYAAMRLLPWDSTNIRVLFKSHPGGHKLKAVDRRNHSTWKSEDEVILLRHDLERGVDAHFCIRGPLMRCYVWRAWNARNGGCPEDWEHWPDCPIQPPQAPNTIQAADRVAPWTFSRIEQDATVVLANAMVRLRTASEYMLAVRKHTHEELQLMNKNMQKQWLGVNSTNTVAAGLAVGSFATVFFVPPVGIALGAAGVAVGVSATGGDIGADSRRSSRIATAFQEDFYEQLGFETIEAELRVALESATTVSELDLNRIGSSVAVGFQTAKIAEVALTTASRFSRSVTLARAPLSGVSVAGAIVGGVGAGL
;
A
#
# COMPACT_ATOMS: atom_id res chain seq x y z
N ARG A 1 -21.25 -30.27 15.31
CA ARG A 1 -21.13 -30.10 13.85
C ARG A 1 -19.71 -29.63 13.56
N GLN A 2 -18.84 -30.48 13.02
CA GLN A 2 -17.51 -30.05 12.57
C GLN A 2 -17.70 -29.22 11.29
N ILE A 3 -17.35 -27.94 11.34
CA ILE A 3 -17.37 -27.07 10.16
C ILE A 3 -16.16 -27.49 9.31
N PRO A 4 -16.35 -27.81 8.01
CA PRO A 4 -15.23 -28.15 7.14
C PRO A 4 -14.23 -26.99 7.14
N ARG A 5 -12.99 -27.27 7.59
CA ARG A 5 -11.90 -26.29 7.51
C ARG A 5 -11.62 -26.04 6.04
N CYS A 6 -11.76 -24.79 5.60
CA CYS A 6 -11.24 -24.33 4.32
C CYS A 6 -9.71 -24.49 4.38
N ARG A 7 -9.19 -25.62 3.93
CA ARG A 7 -7.76 -25.76 3.67
C ARG A 7 -7.42 -24.81 2.54
N ILE A 8 -6.32 -24.09 2.67
CA ILE A 8 -5.66 -23.40 1.55
C ILE A 8 -5.61 -24.43 0.42
N SER A 9 -6.18 -24.08 -0.74
CA SER A 9 -6.23 -24.98 -1.89
C SER A 9 -4.83 -25.52 -2.18
N ASP A 10 -4.67 -26.84 -2.06
CA ASP A 10 -3.39 -27.52 -2.23
C ASP A 10 -2.79 -27.16 -3.60
N GLY A 11 -1.81 -26.26 -3.62
CA GLY A 11 -1.04 -25.91 -4.82
C GLY A 11 -1.18 -24.48 -5.35
N THR A 12 -1.96 -23.59 -4.73
CA THR A 12 -1.96 -22.16 -5.09
C THR A 12 -0.99 -21.36 -4.23
N THR A 13 -0.16 -20.52 -4.84
CA THR A 13 0.74 -19.64 -4.08
C THR A 13 -0.04 -18.68 -3.20
N PRO A 14 0.36 -18.52 -1.92
CA PRO A 14 -0.30 -17.61 -1.02
C PRO A 14 -0.16 -16.17 -1.51
N VAL A 15 -1.24 -15.40 -1.38
CA VAL A 15 -1.27 -14.01 -1.83
C VAL A 15 -1.00 -13.04 -0.68
N PRO A 16 -0.47 -11.83 -0.97
CA PRO A 16 -0.36 -10.78 0.03
C PRO A 16 -1.72 -10.46 0.66
N ILE A 17 -1.69 -10.13 1.95
CA ILE A 17 -2.89 -9.72 2.69
C ILE A 17 -3.18 -8.27 2.35
N ARG A 18 -4.46 -7.97 2.12
CA ARG A 18 -4.91 -6.60 1.88
C ARG A 18 -5.91 -6.19 2.93
N VAL A 19 -5.71 -4.99 3.48
CA VAL A 19 -6.62 -4.38 4.46
C VAL A 19 -6.96 -2.99 3.96
N MET A 20 -8.24 -2.73 3.77
CA MET A 20 -8.74 -1.48 3.21
C MET A 20 -9.80 -0.85 4.11
N MET A 21 -9.71 0.47 4.23
CA MET A 21 -10.69 1.32 4.87
C MET A 21 -11.18 2.36 3.87
N PHE A 22 -12.47 2.61 3.84
CA PHE A 22 -13.03 3.79 3.16
C PHE A 22 -14.21 4.39 3.92
N SER A 23 -14.33 5.72 3.86
CA SER A 23 -15.46 6.48 4.36
C SER A 23 -16.56 6.52 3.29
N TYR A 24 -17.75 6.07 3.64
CA TYR A 24 -18.89 6.06 2.73
C TYR A 24 -19.44 7.46 2.47
N ASP A 25 -19.61 8.25 3.53
CA ASP A 25 -20.29 9.54 3.50
C ASP A 25 -19.34 10.74 3.52
N LYS A 26 -18.04 10.51 3.79
CA LYS A 26 -16.99 11.54 3.86
C LYS A 26 -17.32 12.66 4.85
N LEU A 27 -18.05 12.34 5.92
CA LEU A 27 -18.43 13.31 6.95
C LEU A 27 -17.37 13.49 8.04
N CYS A 28 -16.43 12.55 8.16
CA CYS A 28 -15.33 12.61 9.12
C CYS A 28 -14.02 12.18 8.44
N HIS A 29 -12.91 12.82 8.82
CA HIS A 29 -11.58 12.31 8.50
C HIS A 29 -11.32 11.09 9.38
N LEU A 30 -10.76 10.04 8.78
CA LEU A 30 -10.58 8.75 9.43
C LEU A 30 -9.14 8.28 9.25
N SER A 31 -8.64 7.56 10.24
CA SER A 31 -7.41 6.79 10.11
C SER A 31 -7.61 5.35 10.53
N MET A 32 -6.84 4.47 9.90
CA MET A 32 -6.76 3.05 10.18
C MET A 32 -5.39 2.74 10.77
N GLU A 33 -5.38 2.11 11.95
CA GLU A 33 -4.17 1.63 12.60
C GLU A 33 -4.12 0.11 12.49
N LEU A 34 -2.95 -0.41 12.12
CA LEU A 34 -2.68 -1.83 12.01
C LEU A 34 -1.51 -2.19 12.90
N CYS A 35 -1.67 -3.22 13.71
CA CYS A 35 -0.57 -3.94 14.35
C CYS A 35 -0.59 -5.39 13.85
N TRP A 36 0.57 -5.98 13.58
CA TRP A 36 0.66 -7.39 13.19
C TRP A 36 1.98 -7.99 13.64
N THR A 37 2.05 -9.32 13.69
CA THR A 37 3.28 -10.06 13.92
C THR A 37 3.83 -10.52 12.57
N ASP A 38 5.08 -10.18 12.27
CA ASP A 38 5.77 -10.67 11.08
C ASP A 38 6.27 -12.11 11.24
N ARG A 39 6.86 -12.66 10.17
CA ARG A 39 7.39 -14.03 10.17
C ARG A 39 8.54 -14.29 11.17
N LEU A 40 9.19 -13.22 11.66
CA LEU A 40 10.25 -13.31 12.65
C LEU A 40 9.69 -13.21 14.08
N GLY A 41 8.37 -13.13 14.23
CA GLY A 41 7.72 -12.92 15.52
C GLY A 41 7.79 -11.47 16.02
N GLN A 42 8.23 -10.52 15.19
CA GLN A 42 8.33 -9.13 15.59
C GLN A 42 7.00 -8.41 15.37
N GLU A 43 6.61 -7.60 16.35
CA GLU A 43 5.43 -6.75 16.22
C GLU A 43 5.77 -5.55 15.35
N GLN A 44 4.92 -5.32 14.35
CA GLN A 44 4.99 -4.22 13.41
C GLN A 44 3.72 -3.38 13.57
N SER A 45 3.84 -2.07 13.36
CA SER A 45 2.70 -1.15 13.44
C SER A 45 2.68 -0.17 12.28
N TRP A 46 1.48 0.27 11.88
CA TRP A 46 1.27 1.23 10.82
C TRP A 46 0.02 2.09 11.10
N ASP A 47 0.08 3.37 10.76
CA ASP A 47 -1.04 4.33 10.90
C ASP A 47 -1.23 5.12 9.61
N SER A 48 -2.42 5.00 9.01
CA SER A 48 -2.79 5.67 7.77
C SER A 48 -2.83 7.20 7.89
N TRP A 49 -2.90 7.77 9.11
CA TRP A 49 -2.86 9.22 9.31
C TRP A 49 -1.50 9.82 8.97
N THR A 50 -0.44 9.05 9.20
CA THR A 50 0.96 9.47 8.98
C THR A 50 1.53 9.00 7.64
N ASP A 51 0.81 8.12 6.94
CA ASP A 51 1.22 7.58 5.65
C ASP A 51 0.81 8.51 4.50
N ALA A 52 1.79 9.03 3.77
CA ALA A 52 1.58 9.94 2.64
C ALA A 52 0.83 9.31 1.45
N LEU A 53 0.76 7.97 1.38
CA LEU A 53 0.02 7.24 0.34
C LEU A 53 -1.46 7.04 0.70
N CYS A 54 -1.87 7.42 1.92
CA CYS A 54 -3.25 7.32 2.37
C CYS A 54 -3.98 8.66 2.32
N GLY A 55 -5.28 8.60 2.02
CA GLY A 55 -6.17 9.75 2.11
C GLY A 55 -6.96 9.75 3.41
N TRP A 56 -7.59 10.87 3.74
CA TRP A 56 -8.44 11.00 4.94
C TRP A 56 -9.73 10.17 4.90
N TYR A 57 -10.13 9.72 3.72
CA TYR A 57 -11.37 8.99 3.49
C TYR A 57 -11.14 7.59 2.92
N ALA A 58 -9.89 7.24 2.62
CA ALA A 58 -9.56 5.94 2.06
C ALA A 58 -8.11 5.61 2.39
N ALA A 59 -7.90 4.42 2.94
CA ALA A 59 -6.59 3.90 3.28
C ALA A 59 -6.50 2.44 2.88
N MET A 60 -5.33 2.04 2.37
CA MET A 60 -5.05 0.65 2.06
C MET A 60 -3.68 0.31 2.59
N ARG A 61 -3.57 -0.84 3.23
CA ARG A 61 -2.30 -1.45 3.57
C ARG A 61 -2.24 -2.86 3.01
N LEU A 62 -1.10 -3.17 2.40
CA LEU A 62 -0.75 -4.51 2.00
C LEU A 62 0.26 -5.05 3.00
N LEU A 63 0.08 -6.30 3.40
CA LEU A 63 0.95 -7.00 4.34
C LEU A 63 1.49 -8.27 3.67
N PRO A 64 2.69 -8.73 4.05
CA PRO A 64 3.20 -10.04 3.64
C PRO A 64 2.19 -11.16 3.91
N TRP A 65 2.15 -12.16 3.03
CA TRP A 65 1.22 -13.28 3.09
C TRP A 65 1.36 -14.13 4.36
N ASP A 66 2.43 -13.99 5.13
CA ASP A 66 2.76 -14.73 6.36
C ASP A 66 2.48 -13.91 7.64
N SER A 67 1.95 -12.70 7.51
CA SER A 67 1.60 -11.84 8.67
C SER A 67 0.49 -12.47 9.52
N THR A 68 0.64 -12.46 10.84
CA THR A 68 -0.30 -13.04 11.81
C THR A 68 -0.74 -12.03 12.86
N ASN A 69 -1.76 -12.37 13.66
CA ASN A 69 -2.25 -11.55 14.78
C ASN A 69 -2.55 -10.09 14.36
N ILE A 70 -3.21 -9.94 13.20
CA ILE A 70 -3.42 -8.62 12.61
C ILE A 70 -4.56 -7.95 13.37
N ARG A 71 -4.26 -6.84 14.03
CA ARG A 71 -5.21 -6.03 14.79
C ARG A 71 -5.49 -4.74 14.04
N VAL A 72 -6.76 -4.49 13.74
CA VAL A 72 -7.23 -3.29 13.06
C VAL A 72 -8.00 -2.40 14.03
N LEU A 73 -7.62 -1.12 14.09
CA LEU A 73 -8.36 -0.08 14.81
C LEU A 73 -8.66 1.10 13.88
N PHE A 74 -9.67 1.87 14.25
CA PHE A 74 -10.06 3.07 13.52
C PHE A 74 -10.14 4.26 14.46
N LYS A 75 -9.72 5.43 13.98
CA LYS A 75 -9.83 6.71 14.69
C LYS A 75 -10.49 7.76 13.81
N SER A 76 -11.31 8.62 14.42
CA SER A 76 -11.86 9.81 13.76
C SER A 76 -11.07 11.06 14.11
N HIS A 77 -11.00 11.99 13.15
CA HIS A 77 -10.24 13.23 13.23
C HIS A 77 -11.10 14.44 12.86
N PRO A 78 -10.90 15.60 13.53
CA PRO A 78 -9.92 15.86 14.58
C PRO A 78 -10.31 15.22 15.94
N GLY A 79 -9.33 14.98 16.81
CA GLY A 79 -9.55 14.50 18.19
C GLY A 79 -9.08 13.06 18.46
N GLY A 80 -8.80 12.27 17.42
CA GLY A 80 -8.24 10.92 17.57
C GLY A 80 -9.17 9.95 18.33
N HIS A 81 -10.48 10.16 18.25
CA HIS A 81 -11.46 9.33 18.94
C HIS A 81 -11.50 7.94 18.32
N LYS A 82 -11.30 6.90 19.12
CA LYS A 82 -11.45 5.52 18.65
C LYS A 82 -12.92 5.23 18.35
N LEU A 83 -13.17 4.57 17.22
CA LEU A 83 -14.52 4.17 16.86
C LEU A 83 -15.01 3.13 17.86
N LYS A 84 -16.28 3.25 18.26
CA LYS A 84 -16.94 2.31 19.17
C LYS A 84 -17.51 1.13 18.42
N ALA A 85 -17.51 -0.02 19.07
CA ALA A 85 -18.01 -1.23 18.45
C ALA A 85 -19.53 -1.16 18.24
N VAL A 86 -20.00 -1.74 17.14
CA VAL A 86 -21.44 -1.78 16.82
C VAL A 86 -21.88 -3.20 16.47
N ASP A 87 -23.10 -3.55 16.86
CA ASP A 87 -23.72 -4.78 16.36
C ASP A 87 -24.28 -4.56 14.95
N ARG A 88 -23.48 -4.91 13.94
CA ARG A 88 -23.83 -4.74 12.53
C ARG A 88 -25.03 -5.60 12.10
N ARG A 89 -25.31 -6.70 12.80
CA ARG A 89 -26.43 -7.61 12.49
C ARG A 89 -27.75 -7.14 13.10
N ASN A 90 -27.68 -6.28 14.12
CA ASN A 90 -28.85 -5.74 14.83
C ASN A 90 -28.92 -4.21 14.71
N HIS A 91 -29.17 -3.69 13.51
CA HIS A 91 -29.38 -2.25 13.26
C HIS A 91 -28.25 -1.32 13.78
N SER A 92 -27.01 -1.82 13.91
CA SER A 92 -25.85 -1.04 14.40
C SER A 92 -26.01 -0.50 15.82
N THR A 93 -26.56 -1.29 16.75
CA THR A 93 -26.59 -0.88 18.17
C THR A 93 -25.19 -0.72 18.72
N TRP A 94 -24.91 0.45 19.32
CA TRP A 94 -23.61 0.80 19.88
C TRP A 94 -23.26 -0.02 21.12
N LYS A 95 -22.01 -0.44 21.20
CA LYS A 95 -21.37 -1.05 22.37
C LYS A 95 -20.46 -0.03 23.05
N SER A 96 -20.16 -0.24 24.32
CA SER A 96 -19.27 0.65 25.11
C SER A 96 -17.80 0.52 24.73
N GLU A 97 -17.42 -0.62 24.18
CA GLU A 97 -16.04 -0.99 23.83
C GLU A 97 -15.59 -0.34 22.53
N ASP A 98 -14.28 -0.17 22.39
CA ASP A 98 -13.67 0.28 21.14
C ASP A 98 -13.76 -0.84 20.10
N GLU A 99 -13.98 -0.49 18.83
CA GLU A 99 -13.99 -1.46 17.73
C GLU A 99 -12.54 -1.89 17.44
N VAL A 100 -12.23 -3.14 17.78
CA VAL A 100 -10.96 -3.78 17.48
C VAL A 100 -11.24 -5.05 16.70
N ILE A 101 -10.79 -5.11 15.46
CA ILE A 101 -11.00 -6.25 14.58
C ILE A 101 -9.73 -7.07 14.53
N LEU A 102 -9.82 -8.33 14.94
CA LEU A 102 -8.71 -9.28 14.92
C LEU A 102 -8.85 -10.14 13.66
N LEU A 103 -7.83 -10.09 12.81
CA LEU A 103 -7.74 -10.86 11.58
C LEU A 103 -6.63 -11.90 11.73
N ARG A 104 -6.87 -13.08 11.15
CA ARG A 104 -5.86 -14.14 10.99
C ARG A 104 -5.18 -14.56 12.30
N HIS A 105 -5.98 -15.10 13.21
CA HIS A 105 -5.44 -15.84 14.33
C HIS A 105 -4.73 -17.13 13.86
N ASP A 106 -5.25 -17.75 12.79
CA ASP A 106 -4.68 -18.94 12.14
C ASP A 106 -4.24 -18.64 10.70
N LEU A 107 -3.10 -19.19 10.28
CA LEU A 107 -2.52 -18.97 8.95
C LEU A 107 -3.36 -19.51 7.78
N GLU A 108 -4.29 -20.44 8.06
CA GLU A 108 -5.09 -21.17 7.07
C GLU A 108 -6.04 -20.26 6.26
N ARG A 109 -6.44 -19.11 6.82
CA ARG A 109 -7.42 -18.22 6.18
C ARG A 109 -6.73 -17.13 5.40
N GLY A 110 -7.09 -17.02 4.11
CA GLY A 110 -6.77 -15.85 3.31
C GLY A 110 -7.48 -14.61 3.86
N VAL A 111 -6.80 -13.46 3.81
CA VAL A 111 -7.36 -12.19 4.27
C VAL A 111 -7.32 -11.17 3.14
N ASP A 112 -8.50 -10.69 2.77
CA ASP A 112 -8.70 -9.46 2.02
C ASP A 112 -9.83 -8.68 2.69
N ALA A 113 -9.48 -7.90 3.71
CA ALA A 113 -10.43 -7.25 4.58
C ALA A 113 -10.79 -5.86 4.07
N HIS A 114 -12.08 -5.60 3.92
CA HIS A 114 -12.67 -4.33 3.52
C HIS A 114 -13.50 -3.76 4.65
N PHE A 115 -13.26 -2.50 5.01
CA PHE A 115 -14.00 -1.78 6.03
C PHE A 115 -14.61 -0.50 5.46
N CYS A 116 -15.92 -0.40 5.57
CA CYS A 116 -16.70 0.76 5.16
C CYS A 116 -17.20 1.49 6.42
N ILE A 117 -16.73 2.71 6.62
CA ILE A 117 -17.06 3.53 7.80
C ILE A 117 -18.10 4.59 7.42
N ARG A 118 -19.04 4.84 8.33
CA ARG A 118 -20.10 5.85 8.18
C ARG A 118 -20.29 6.63 9.47
N GLY A 119 -20.82 7.84 9.36
CA GLY A 119 -21.27 8.65 10.49
C GLY A 119 -20.47 9.94 10.68
N PRO A 120 -20.99 10.88 11.50
CA PRO A 120 -20.30 12.13 11.81
C PRO A 120 -19.21 11.91 12.88
N LEU A 121 -18.29 12.86 13.01
CA LEU A 121 -17.06 12.79 13.85
C LEU A 121 -17.15 11.98 15.17
N MET A 122 -18.17 12.25 16.01
CA MET A 122 -18.33 11.63 17.34
C MET A 122 -19.16 10.34 17.33
N ARG A 123 -19.69 9.96 16.17
CA ARG A 123 -20.55 8.79 15.95
C ARG A 123 -20.18 8.09 14.63
N CYS A 124 -18.90 8.09 14.25
CA CYS A 124 -18.42 7.25 13.14
C CYS A 124 -18.37 5.79 13.63
N TYR A 125 -18.76 4.84 12.77
CA TYR A 125 -18.75 3.41 13.06
C TYR A 125 -18.45 2.60 11.80
N VAL A 126 -17.95 1.38 11.96
CA VAL A 126 -17.74 0.45 10.86
C VAL A 126 -19.11 -0.12 10.45
N TRP A 127 -19.68 0.46 9.39
CA TRP A 127 -21.00 0.10 8.89
C TRP A 127 -21.01 -1.23 8.15
N ARG A 128 -19.99 -1.48 7.31
CA ARG A 128 -19.82 -2.76 6.60
C ARG A 128 -18.40 -3.24 6.76
N ALA A 129 -18.26 -4.55 6.89
CA ALA A 129 -16.95 -5.18 6.94
C ALA A 129 -17.02 -6.55 6.24
N TRP A 130 -16.02 -6.89 5.45
CA TRP A 130 -16.03 -8.13 4.68
C TRP A 130 -14.61 -8.64 4.44
N ASN A 131 -14.38 -9.94 4.59
CA ASN A 131 -13.19 -10.59 4.06
C ASN A 131 -13.52 -11.27 2.73
N ALA A 132 -13.08 -10.68 1.62
CA ALA A 132 -13.37 -11.21 0.28
C ALA A 132 -12.75 -12.60 0.02
N ARG A 133 -11.76 -13.01 0.84
CA ARG A 133 -11.12 -14.32 0.79
C ARG A 133 -11.64 -15.30 1.85
N ASN A 134 -12.65 -14.94 2.62
CA ASN A 134 -13.30 -15.88 3.52
C ASN A 134 -14.14 -16.87 2.70
N GLY A 135 -13.64 -18.09 2.54
CA GLY A 135 -14.38 -19.20 1.91
C GLY A 135 -15.32 -19.94 2.88
N GLY A 136 -15.35 -19.56 4.15
CA GLY A 136 -16.12 -20.21 5.21
C GLY A 136 -17.36 -19.44 5.64
N CYS A 137 -17.82 -19.72 6.87
CA CYS A 137 -18.88 -18.95 7.49
C CYS A 137 -18.37 -17.53 7.81
N PRO A 138 -19.20 -16.48 7.59
CA PRO A 138 -18.82 -15.13 7.95
C PRO A 138 -18.47 -15.00 9.42
N GLU A 139 -17.37 -14.31 9.73
CA GLU A 139 -16.98 -14.03 11.11
C GLU A 139 -17.93 -13.02 11.76
N ASP A 140 -17.86 -12.86 13.09
CA ASP A 140 -18.79 -12.01 13.84
C ASP A 140 -18.71 -10.52 13.45
N TRP A 141 -17.53 -10.08 13.02
CA TRP A 141 -17.31 -8.73 12.52
C TRP A 141 -17.74 -8.55 11.06
N GLU A 142 -17.89 -9.64 10.30
CA GLU A 142 -18.23 -9.61 8.87
C GLU A 142 -19.74 -9.39 8.66
N HIS A 143 -20.06 -8.31 7.95
CA HIS A 143 -21.40 -7.95 7.55
C HIS A 143 -21.37 -7.10 6.26
N TRP A 144 -21.90 -7.66 5.16
CA TRP A 144 -22.00 -6.98 3.87
C TRP A 144 -23.28 -7.39 3.12
N PRO A 145 -24.40 -6.67 3.32
CA PRO A 145 -25.71 -7.10 2.81
C PRO A 145 -25.85 -6.95 1.28
N ASP A 146 -25.21 -5.94 0.69
CA ASP A 146 -25.37 -5.61 -0.72
C ASP A 146 -24.15 -6.08 -1.52
N CYS A 147 -24.25 -7.28 -2.11
CA CYS A 147 -23.29 -7.94 -2.99
C CYS A 147 -21.86 -8.10 -2.42
N PRO A 148 -21.37 -9.33 -2.18
CA PRO A 148 -20.02 -9.54 -1.69
C PRO A 148 -19.00 -9.04 -2.72
N ILE A 149 -18.01 -8.30 -2.23
CA ILE A 149 -16.89 -7.86 -3.05
C ILE A 149 -16.15 -9.10 -3.54
N GLN A 150 -15.88 -9.17 -4.84
CA GLN A 150 -15.08 -10.25 -5.39
C GLN A 150 -13.63 -10.14 -4.88
N PRO A 151 -13.00 -11.25 -4.48
CA PRO A 151 -11.60 -11.21 -4.10
C PRO A 151 -10.76 -10.68 -5.26
N PRO A 152 -9.73 -9.88 -4.98
CA PRO A 152 -8.82 -9.38 -5.98
C PRO A 152 -8.11 -10.57 -6.57
N GLN A 153 -7.77 -10.42 -7.85
CA GLN A 153 -6.87 -11.35 -8.48
C GLN A 153 -5.52 -11.34 -7.72
N ALA A 154 -4.85 -12.49 -7.73
CA ALA A 154 -3.49 -12.57 -7.21
C ALA A 154 -2.59 -11.57 -7.95
N PRO A 155 -1.48 -11.11 -7.34
CA PRO A 155 -0.48 -10.31 -8.05
C PRO A 155 -0.09 -10.98 -9.36
N ASN A 156 0.07 -10.21 -10.43
CA ASN A 156 0.41 -10.76 -11.74
C ASN A 156 1.79 -11.43 -11.72
N THR A 157 2.71 -10.99 -10.87
CA THR A 157 3.98 -11.65 -10.55
C THR A 157 3.76 -13.10 -10.09
N ILE A 158 2.82 -13.32 -9.15
CA ILE A 158 2.43 -14.67 -8.70
C ILE A 158 1.76 -15.44 -9.84
N GLN A 159 0.79 -14.82 -10.53
CA GLN A 159 0.09 -15.49 -11.64
C GLN A 159 1.04 -15.93 -12.75
N ALA A 160 2.04 -15.11 -13.08
CA ALA A 160 3.05 -15.42 -14.10
C ALA A 160 3.95 -16.58 -13.65
N ALA A 161 4.36 -16.60 -12.38
CA ALA A 161 5.11 -17.71 -11.79
C ALA A 161 4.30 -19.02 -11.79
N ASP A 162 3.03 -18.96 -11.37
CA ASP A 162 2.13 -20.13 -11.32
C ASP A 162 1.86 -20.75 -12.70
N ARG A 163 1.96 -19.97 -13.79
CA ARG A 163 1.81 -20.46 -15.16
C ARG A 163 2.99 -21.30 -15.64
N VAL A 164 4.21 -21.03 -15.16
CA VAL A 164 5.43 -21.70 -15.64
C VAL A 164 5.80 -22.92 -14.80
N ALA A 165 5.45 -22.92 -13.52
CA ALA A 165 5.63 -24.08 -12.65
C ALA A 165 4.64 -24.02 -11.47
N PRO A 166 4.18 -25.17 -10.95
CA PRO A 166 3.29 -25.20 -9.78
C PRO A 166 4.02 -24.78 -8.51
N TRP A 167 3.28 -24.29 -7.52
CA TRP A 167 3.81 -23.98 -6.19
C TRP A 167 4.20 -25.26 -5.45
N THR A 168 5.45 -25.35 -5.00
CA THR A 168 6.04 -26.60 -4.47
C THR A 168 6.08 -26.72 -2.95
N PHE A 169 5.71 -25.66 -2.21
CA PHE A 169 5.89 -25.56 -0.75
C PHE A 169 5.16 -26.65 0.07
N SER A 170 4.17 -27.34 -0.50
CA SER A 170 3.33 -28.32 0.23
C SER A 170 3.69 -29.79 -0.03
N ARG A 171 4.62 -30.13 -0.94
CA ARG A 171 4.84 -31.52 -1.36
C ARG A 171 6.09 -32.15 -0.74
N ILE A 172 5.88 -32.81 0.40
CA ILE A 172 6.87 -33.56 1.20
C ILE A 172 7.56 -34.69 0.41
N GLU A 173 7.00 -35.14 -0.72
CA GLU A 173 7.50 -36.30 -1.50
C GLU A 173 8.22 -35.94 -2.81
N GLN A 174 8.48 -34.66 -3.09
CA GLN A 174 9.15 -34.27 -4.34
C GLN A 174 10.68 -34.25 -4.20
N ASP A 175 11.35 -34.71 -5.26
CA ASP A 175 12.80 -34.60 -5.43
C ASP A 175 13.24 -33.13 -5.25
N ALA A 176 14.16 -32.88 -4.32
CA ALA A 176 14.65 -31.54 -3.99
C ALA A 176 15.22 -30.80 -5.21
N THR A 177 15.79 -31.54 -6.18
CA THR A 177 16.30 -30.96 -7.42
C THR A 177 15.18 -30.41 -8.30
N VAL A 178 14.04 -31.10 -8.37
CA VAL A 178 12.84 -30.66 -9.11
C VAL A 178 12.20 -29.45 -8.42
N VAL A 179 12.13 -29.47 -7.08
CA VAL A 179 11.62 -28.34 -6.29
C VAL A 179 12.46 -27.08 -6.52
N LEU A 180 13.79 -27.20 -6.46
CA LEU A 180 14.71 -26.10 -6.72
C LEU A 180 14.61 -25.58 -8.16
N ALA A 181 14.58 -26.48 -9.15
CA ALA A 181 14.42 -26.09 -10.55
C ALA A 181 13.12 -25.30 -10.79
N ASN A 182 12.00 -25.77 -10.23
CA ASN A 182 10.71 -25.08 -10.33
C ASN A 182 10.77 -23.70 -9.67
N ALA A 183 11.33 -23.59 -8.46
CA ALA A 183 11.46 -22.32 -7.75
C ALA A 183 12.32 -21.31 -8.51
N MET A 184 13.43 -21.75 -9.14
CA MET A 184 14.28 -20.89 -9.97
C MET A 184 13.55 -20.38 -11.23
N VAL A 185 12.81 -21.24 -11.93
CA VAL A 185 12.02 -20.86 -13.11
C VAL A 185 10.93 -19.85 -12.72
N ARG A 186 10.21 -20.11 -11.62
CA ARG A 186 9.19 -19.22 -11.06
C ARG A 186 9.77 -17.85 -10.69
N LEU A 187 10.91 -17.82 -9.99
CA LEU A 187 11.57 -16.56 -9.62
C LEU A 187 12.01 -15.76 -10.85
N ARG A 188 12.58 -16.43 -11.86
CA ARG A 188 12.97 -15.76 -13.11
C ARG A 188 11.77 -15.08 -13.75
N THR A 189 10.68 -15.82 -13.97
CA THR A 189 9.46 -15.27 -14.57
C THR A 189 8.84 -14.15 -13.73
N ALA A 190 8.81 -14.29 -12.41
CA ALA A 190 8.35 -13.23 -11.52
C ALA A 190 9.22 -11.96 -11.61
N SER A 191 10.54 -12.11 -11.74
CA SER A 191 11.47 -10.97 -11.87
C SER A 191 11.32 -10.24 -13.21
N GLU A 192 11.11 -10.96 -14.31
CA GLU A 192 10.81 -10.38 -15.62
C GLU A 192 9.51 -9.54 -15.55
N TYR A 193 8.48 -10.05 -14.87
CA TYR A 193 7.24 -9.30 -14.67
C TYR A 193 7.44 -8.07 -13.76
N MET A 194 8.17 -8.22 -12.66
CA MET A 194 8.45 -7.11 -11.74
C MET A 194 9.26 -5.99 -12.42
N LEU A 195 10.18 -6.32 -13.32
CA LEU A 195 10.89 -5.33 -14.13
C LEU A 195 9.94 -4.53 -15.03
N ALA A 196 8.94 -5.19 -15.64
CA ALA A 196 7.93 -4.52 -16.45
C ALA A 196 7.06 -3.57 -15.61
N VAL A 197 6.61 -4.01 -14.43
CA VAL A 197 5.83 -3.18 -13.49
C VAL A 197 6.64 -1.95 -13.06
N ARG A 198 7.90 -2.13 -12.64
CA ARG A 198 8.77 -1.01 -12.23
C ARG A 198 9.05 -0.03 -13.37
N LYS A 199 9.17 -0.51 -14.60
CA LYS A 199 9.30 0.36 -15.78
C LYS A 199 8.06 1.25 -15.94
N HIS A 200 6.86 0.67 -15.80
CA HIS A 200 5.61 1.43 -15.85
C HIS A 200 5.53 2.48 -14.73
N THR A 201 5.82 2.10 -13.48
CA THR A 201 5.86 3.04 -12.35
C THR A 201 6.89 4.15 -12.56
N HIS A 202 8.05 3.84 -13.13
CA HIS A 202 9.05 4.84 -13.49
C HIS A 202 8.57 5.83 -14.55
N GLU A 203 7.87 5.35 -15.59
CA GLU A 203 7.27 6.20 -16.63
C GLU A 203 6.21 7.16 -16.05
N GLU A 204 5.36 6.68 -15.14
CA GLU A 204 4.38 7.52 -14.43
C GLU A 204 5.07 8.58 -13.54
N LEU A 205 6.15 8.22 -12.84
CA LEU A 205 6.93 9.18 -12.06
C LEU A 205 7.63 10.22 -12.95
N GLN A 206 8.15 9.83 -14.11
CA GLN A 206 8.70 10.79 -15.08
C GLN A 206 7.63 11.75 -15.61
N LEU A 207 6.42 11.24 -15.89
CA LEU A 207 5.30 12.07 -16.33
C LEU A 207 4.88 13.05 -15.24
N MET A 208 4.79 12.59 -13.98
CA MET A 208 4.53 13.44 -12.83
C MET A 208 5.58 14.54 -12.71
N ASN A 209 6.87 14.18 -12.76
CA ASN A 209 7.96 15.15 -12.65
C ASN A 209 7.88 16.21 -13.77
N LYS A 210 7.65 15.80 -15.03
CA LYS A 210 7.43 16.73 -16.15
C LYS A 210 6.24 17.66 -15.91
N ASN A 211 5.16 17.15 -15.33
CA ASN A 211 3.97 17.95 -15.02
C ASN A 211 4.20 18.93 -13.86
N MET A 212 4.89 18.50 -12.80
CA MET A 212 5.28 19.37 -11.69
C MET A 212 6.25 20.47 -12.16
N GLN A 213 7.21 20.14 -13.04
CA GLN A 213 8.09 21.13 -13.66
C GLN A 213 7.32 22.16 -14.48
N LYS A 214 6.34 21.73 -15.28
CA LYS A 214 5.46 22.64 -16.04
C LYS A 214 4.63 23.53 -15.12
N GLN A 215 4.06 22.97 -14.04
CA GLN A 215 3.33 23.75 -13.05
C GLN A 215 4.24 24.76 -12.36
N TRP A 216 5.42 24.35 -11.93
CA TRP A 216 6.38 25.23 -11.29
C TRP A 216 6.81 26.38 -12.21
N LEU A 217 7.08 26.10 -13.50
CA LEU A 217 7.36 27.14 -14.50
C LEU A 217 6.15 28.06 -14.73
N GLY A 218 4.95 27.49 -14.79
CA GLY A 218 3.70 28.24 -14.93
C GLY A 218 3.43 29.17 -13.74
N VAL A 219 3.55 28.67 -12.51
CA VAL A 219 3.35 29.44 -11.28
C VAL A 219 4.41 30.51 -11.14
N ASN A 220 5.69 30.20 -11.40
CA ASN A 220 6.75 31.22 -11.32
C ASN A 220 6.61 32.30 -12.39
N SER A 221 6.27 31.93 -13.62
CA SER A 221 6.00 32.91 -14.68
C SER A 221 4.76 33.76 -14.36
N THR A 222 3.69 33.15 -13.85
CA THR A 222 2.46 33.87 -13.43
C THR A 222 2.73 34.80 -12.25
N ASN A 223 3.49 34.36 -11.24
CA ASN A 223 3.90 35.20 -10.11
C ASN A 223 4.79 36.37 -10.58
N THR A 224 5.69 36.12 -11.55
CA THR A 224 6.54 37.17 -12.13
C THR A 224 5.70 38.18 -12.91
N VAL A 225 4.71 37.72 -13.71
CA VAL A 225 3.79 38.59 -14.44
C VAL A 225 2.90 39.38 -13.49
N ALA A 226 2.35 38.74 -12.45
CA ALA A 226 1.54 39.42 -11.43
C ALA A 226 2.35 40.47 -10.66
N ALA A 227 3.60 40.17 -10.28
CA ALA A 227 4.51 41.12 -9.67
C ALA A 227 4.83 42.29 -10.62
N GLY A 228 5.09 42.01 -11.91
CA GLY A 228 5.30 43.03 -12.93
C GLY A 228 4.08 43.92 -13.16
N LEU A 229 2.88 43.33 -13.20
CA LEU A 229 1.60 44.05 -13.30
C LEU A 229 1.33 44.90 -12.05
N ALA A 230 1.70 44.42 -10.86
CA ALA A 230 1.56 45.18 -9.62
C ALA A 230 2.50 46.39 -9.56
N VAL A 231 3.78 46.21 -9.93
CA VAL A 231 4.75 47.32 -10.02
C VAL A 231 4.36 48.31 -11.11
N GLY A 232 3.93 47.81 -12.28
CA GLY A 232 3.42 48.64 -13.38
C GLY A 232 2.13 49.38 -13.03
N SER A 233 1.21 48.75 -12.30
CA SER A 233 0.00 49.37 -11.75
C SER A 233 0.38 50.52 -10.82
N PHE A 234 1.30 50.30 -9.88
CA PHE A 234 1.75 51.35 -8.96
C PHE A 234 2.32 52.56 -9.70
N ALA A 235 3.19 52.35 -10.69
CA ALA A 235 3.74 53.45 -11.50
C ALA A 235 2.65 54.17 -12.32
N THR A 236 1.73 53.43 -12.94
CA THR A 236 0.69 53.99 -13.82
C THR A 236 -0.43 54.71 -13.07
N VAL A 237 -0.69 54.38 -11.80
CA VAL A 237 -1.65 55.12 -10.96
C VAL A 237 -1.30 56.61 -10.86
N PHE A 238 -0.02 56.98 -10.89
CA PHE A 238 0.42 58.38 -10.80
C PHE A 238 0.32 59.17 -12.12
N PHE A 239 0.35 58.48 -13.27
CA PHE A 239 0.35 59.13 -14.59
C PHE A 239 -0.97 58.97 -15.35
N VAL A 240 -1.61 57.81 -15.25
CA VAL A 240 -2.87 57.47 -15.93
C VAL A 240 -3.73 56.57 -15.02
N PRO A 241 -4.45 57.16 -14.04
CA PRO A 241 -5.14 56.41 -12.98
C PRO A 241 -6.09 55.28 -13.44
N PRO A 242 -6.91 55.45 -14.51
CA PRO A 242 -7.81 54.39 -14.97
C PRO A 242 -7.08 53.11 -15.41
N VAL A 243 -5.88 53.25 -16.00
CA VAL A 243 -5.06 52.13 -16.47
C VAL A 243 -4.44 51.39 -15.27
N GLY A 244 -4.00 52.13 -14.25
CA GLY A 244 -3.45 51.55 -13.03
C GLY A 244 -4.45 50.68 -12.27
N ILE A 245 -5.71 51.12 -12.14
CA ILE A 245 -6.78 50.36 -11.47
C ILE A 245 -7.13 49.09 -12.26
N ALA A 246 -7.23 49.18 -13.59
CA ALA A 246 -7.52 48.02 -14.44
C ALA A 246 -6.42 46.94 -14.38
N LEU A 247 -5.14 47.35 -14.38
CA LEU A 247 -4.00 46.44 -14.24
C LEU A 247 -3.96 45.79 -12.85
N GLY A 248 -4.30 46.52 -11.79
CA GLY A 248 -4.37 46.00 -10.43
C GLY A 248 -5.45 44.91 -10.28
N ALA A 249 -6.65 45.13 -10.83
CA ALA A 249 -7.73 44.15 -10.82
C ALA A 249 -7.37 42.88 -11.62
N ALA A 250 -6.72 43.03 -12.78
CA ALA A 250 -6.23 41.91 -13.57
C ALA A 250 -5.16 41.09 -12.82
N GLY A 251 -4.25 41.74 -12.09
CA GLY A 251 -3.24 41.06 -11.26
C GLY A 251 -3.84 40.18 -10.17
N VAL A 252 -4.88 40.67 -9.47
CA VAL A 252 -5.59 39.90 -8.43
C VAL A 252 -6.36 38.72 -9.03
N ALA A 253 -7.05 38.92 -10.15
CA ALA A 253 -7.81 37.87 -10.82
C ALA A 253 -6.90 36.72 -11.30
N VAL A 254 -5.74 37.06 -11.89
CA VAL A 254 -4.75 36.08 -12.32
C VAL A 254 -4.18 35.30 -11.12
N GLY A 255 -3.87 35.98 -10.00
CA GLY A 255 -3.38 35.35 -8.77
C GLY A 255 -4.36 34.35 -8.14
N VAL A 256 -5.64 34.71 -8.01
CA VAL A 256 -6.66 33.84 -7.39
C VAL A 256 -7.00 32.63 -8.27
N SER A 257 -6.98 32.79 -9.59
CA SER A 257 -7.27 31.71 -10.53
C SER A 257 -6.23 30.58 -10.49
N ALA A 258 -4.97 30.91 -10.18
CA ALA A 258 -3.88 29.93 -10.06
C ALA A 258 -4.09 29.02 -8.83
N THR A 259 -4.46 29.58 -7.67
CA THR A 259 -4.58 28.82 -6.41
C THR A 259 -5.76 27.85 -6.38
N GLY A 260 -6.90 28.21 -7.00
CA GLY A 260 -8.10 27.37 -7.01
C GLY A 260 -8.02 26.15 -7.93
N GLY A 261 -7.29 26.26 -9.05
CA GLY A 261 -7.11 25.16 -10.00
C GLY A 261 -6.21 24.04 -9.47
N ASP A 262 -5.24 24.38 -8.62
CA ASP A 262 -4.24 23.43 -8.11
C ASP A 262 -4.84 22.40 -7.14
N ILE A 263 -5.74 22.81 -6.24
CA ILE A 263 -6.33 21.90 -5.22
C ILE A 263 -7.12 20.74 -5.87
N GLY A 264 -7.90 21.04 -6.92
CA GLY A 264 -8.71 20.03 -7.61
C GLY A 264 -7.89 19.13 -8.53
N ALA A 265 -6.86 19.68 -9.19
CA ALA A 265 -5.95 18.92 -10.04
C ALA A 265 -5.04 17.99 -9.22
N ASP A 266 -4.58 18.44 -8.05
CA ASP A 266 -3.68 17.69 -7.18
C ASP A 266 -4.35 16.48 -6.56
N SER A 267 -5.62 16.59 -6.16
CA SER A 267 -6.37 15.45 -5.61
C SER A 267 -6.49 14.29 -6.61
N ARG A 268 -6.80 14.59 -7.88
CA ARG A 268 -6.90 13.56 -8.94
C ARG A 268 -5.54 12.98 -9.29
N ARG A 269 -4.48 13.81 -9.37
CA ARG A 269 -3.13 13.34 -9.70
C ARG A 269 -2.54 12.48 -8.60
N SER A 270 -2.67 12.93 -7.35
CA SER A 270 -2.21 12.17 -6.17
C SER A 270 -2.85 10.79 -6.11
N SER A 271 -4.15 10.68 -6.43
CA SER A 271 -4.83 9.38 -6.46
C SER A 271 -4.23 8.39 -7.46
N ARG A 272 -3.87 8.82 -8.68
CA ARG A 272 -3.25 7.94 -9.69
C ARG A 272 -1.88 7.44 -9.27
N ILE A 273 -1.06 8.33 -8.69
CA ILE A 273 0.28 7.99 -8.22
C ILE A 273 0.20 7.03 -7.03
N ALA A 274 -0.70 7.30 -6.07
CA ALA A 274 -0.96 6.40 -4.96
C ALA A 274 -1.39 5.03 -5.46
N THR A 275 -2.28 4.95 -6.46
CA THR A 275 -2.68 3.69 -7.10
C THR A 275 -1.49 2.97 -7.74
N ALA A 276 -0.66 3.66 -8.54
CA ALA A 276 0.51 3.06 -9.18
C ALA A 276 1.53 2.52 -8.15
N PHE A 277 1.76 3.25 -7.05
CA PHE A 277 2.63 2.77 -5.95
C PHE A 277 2.02 1.58 -5.21
N GLN A 278 0.71 1.60 -5.00
CA GLN A 278 0.01 0.50 -4.37
C GLN A 278 0.03 -0.77 -5.22
N GLU A 279 -0.11 -0.64 -6.54
CA GLU A 279 0.05 -1.74 -7.50
C GLU A 279 1.49 -2.27 -7.50
N ASP A 280 2.49 -1.40 -7.61
CA ASP A 280 3.91 -1.79 -7.52
C ASP A 280 4.22 -2.51 -6.20
N PHE A 281 3.68 -2.02 -5.09
CA PHE A 281 3.86 -2.66 -3.78
C PHE A 281 3.15 -4.02 -3.68
N TYR A 282 1.97 -4.17 -4.29
CA TYR A 282 1.26 -5.46 -4.36
C TYR A 282 2.05 -6.48 -5.16
N GLU A 283 2.60 -6.08 -6.30
CA GLU A 283 3.45 -6.93 -7.13
C GLU A 283 4.78 -7.26 -6.44
N GLN A 284 5.37 -6.30 -5.74
CA GLN A 284 6.58 -6.51 -4.94
C GLN A 284 6.37 -7.56 -3.84
N LEU A 285 5.25 -7.52 -3.11
CA LEU A 285 4.94 -8.53 -2.09
C LEU A 285 4.66 -9.90 -2.72
N GLY A 286 4.06 -9.92 -3.92
CA GLY A 286 3.93 -11.14 -4.72
C GLY A 286 5.30 -11.74 -5.06
N PHE A 287 6.23 -10.91 -5.56
CA PHE A 287 7.59 -11.31 -5.85
C PHE A 287 8.35 -11.82 -4.61
N GLU A 288 8.25 -11.14 -3.47
CA GLU A 288 8.88 -11.56 -2.21
C GLU A 288 8.39 -12.92 -1.71
N THR A 289 7.15 -13.28 -2.03
CA THR A 289 6.59 -14.62 -1.75
C THR A 289 7.32 -15.69 -2.55
N ILE A 290 7.55 -15.45 -3.85
CA ILE A 290 8.31 -16.36 -4.73
C ILE A 290 9.79 -16.41 -4.33
N GLU A 291 10.36 -15.30 -3.87
CA GLU A 291 11.73 -15.29 -3.37
C GLU A 291 11.89 -16.11 -2.07
N ALA A 292 10.90 -16.05 -1.18
CA ALA A 292 10.86 -16.89 0.01
C ALA A 292 10.75 -18.38 -0.34
N GLU A 293 9.97 -18.74 -1.37
CA GLU A 293 9.89 -20.09 -1.91
C GLU A 293 11.27 -20.62 -2.36
N LEU A 294 12.04 -19.82 -3.11
CA LEU A 294 13.39 -20.23 -3.53
C LEU A 294 14.34 -20.45 -2.35
N ARG A 295 14.29 -19.58 -1.32
CA ARG A 295 15.15 -19.77 -0.13
C ARG A 295 14.89 -21.11 0.55
N VAL A 296 13.62 -21.46 0.75
CA VAL A 296 13.24 -22.74 1.35
C VAL A 296 13.63 -23.92 0.47
N ALA A 297 13.51 -23.80 -0.86
CA ALA A 297 13.97 -24.81 -1.80
C ALA A 297 15.49 -25.02 -1.75
N LEU A 298 16.27 -23.94 -1.63
CA LEU A 298 17.72 -24.01 -1.48
C LEU A 298 18.13 -24.68 -0.17
N GLU A 299 17.52 -24.31 0.95
CA GLU A 299 17.75 -24.94 2.27
C GLU A 299 17.42 -26.45 2.26
N SER A 300 16.36 -26.82 1.54
CA SER A 300 15.99 -28.24 1.38
C SER A 300 16.99 -29.00 0.49
N ALA A 301 17.51 -28.38 -0.56
CA ALA A 301 18.50 -29.02 -1.44
C ALA A 301 19.88 -29.16 -0.76
N THR A 302 20.30 -28.20 0.06
CA THR A 302 21.57 -28.27 0.79
C THR A 302 21.56 -29.37 1.86
N THR A 303 20.45 -29.52 2.58
CA THR A 303 20.29 -30.59 3.60
C THR A 303 20.33 -31.99 2.99
N VAL A 304 19.68 -32.21 1.84
CA VAL A 304 19.76 -33.50 1.11
C VAL A 304 21.19 -33.76 0.61
N SER A 305 21.85 -32.74 0.07
CA SER A 305 23.22 -32.90 -0.44
C SER A 305 24.23 -33.25 0.66
N GLU A 306 24.10 -32.73 1.88
CA GLU A 306 24.97 -33.11 2.99
C GLU A 306 24.77 -34.56 3.44
N LEU A 307 23.54 -35.07 3.37
CA LEU A 307 23.23 -36.48 3.65
C LEU A 307 23.79 -37.43 2.57
N ASP A 308 23.71 -37.05 1.30
CA ASP A 308 24.23 -37.85 0.18
C ASP A 308 25.75 -37.74 0.00
N LEU A 309 26.38 -36.59 0.31
CA LEU A 309 27.85 -36.43 0.31
C LEU A 309 28.54 -37.31 1.35
N ASN A 310 27.86 -37.64 2.46
CA ASN A 310 28.35 -38.63 3.42
C ASN A 310 28.25 -40.08 2.89
N ARG A 311 27.51 -40.29 1.79
CA ARG A 311 27.20 -41.61 1.23
C ARG A 311 27.89 -41.89 -0.11
N ILE A 312 28.27 -40.84 -0.86
CA ILE A 312 28.81 -40.93 -2.22
C ILE A 312 30.07 -40.04 -2.37
N GLY A 313 31.19 -40.64 -2.75
CA GLY A 313 32.48 -39.95 -2.88
C GLY A 313 32.57 -38.87 -3.98
N SER A 314 33.33 -37.82 -3.66
CA SER A 314 33.95 -36.70 -4.42
C SER A 314 33.31 -36.04 -5.66
N SER A 315 32.48 -36.69 -6.48
CA SER A 315 31.98 -36.10 -7.74
C SER A 315 30.79 -35.14 -7.58
N VAL A 316 30.06 -35.21 -6.46
CA VAL A 316 28.92 -34.34 -6.14
C VAL A 316 29.34 -32.94 -5.64
N ALA A 317 30.61 -32.76 -5.26
CA ALA A 317 31.12 -31.54 -4.65
C ALA A 317 31.04 -30.28 -5.55
N VAL A 318 31.02 -30.45 -6.89
CA VAL A 318 31.01 -29.32 -7.84
C VAL A 318 29.64 -28.65 -7.92
N GLY A 319 28.54 -29.41 -7.87
CA GLY A 319 27.17 -28.86 -7.86
C GLY A 319 26.83 -28.15 -6.54
N PHE A 320 27.47 -28.56 -5.44
CA PHE A 320 27.27 -27.95 -4.13
C PHE A 320 27.91 -26.55 -4.02
N GLN A 321 29.08 -26.35 -4.66
CA GLN A 321 29.73 -25.03 -4.65
C GLN A 321 28.92 -23.97 -5.41
N THR A 322 28.29 -24.33 -6.53
CA THR A 322 27.43 -23.40 -7.27
C THR A 322 26.18 -23.03 -6.50
N ALA A 323 25.58 -23.96 -5.75
CA ALA A 323 24.43 -23.69 -4.89
C ALA A 323 24.77 -22.72 -3.75
N LYS A 324 25.89 -22.91 -3.04
CA LYS A 324 26.34 -21.99 -1.98
C LYS A 324 26.65 -20.58 -2.50
N ILE A 325 27.26 -20.47 -3.68
CA ILE A 325 27.52 -19.17 -4.30
C ILE A 325 26.19 -18.47 -4.65
N ALA A 326 25.22 -19.20 -5.18
CA ALA A 326 23.89 -18.68 -5.47
C ALA A 326 23.16 -18.21 -4.20
N GLU A 327 23.24 -18.97 -3.10
CA GLU A 327 22.66 -18.60 -1.80
C GLU A 327 23.26 -17.29 -1.26
N VAL A 328 24.59 -17.18 -1.25
CA VAL A 328 25.28 -15.95 -0.79
C VAL A 328 24.91 -14.76 -1.67
N ALA A 329 24.84 -14.95 -2.99
CA ALA A 329 24.42 -13.90 -3.92
C ALA A 329 22.96 -13.47 -3.67
N LEU A 330 22.04 -14.41 -3.45
CA LEU A 330 20.63 -14.13 -3.17
C LEU A 330 20.44 -13.42 -1.82
N THR A 331 21.17 -13.87 -0.80
CA THR A 331 21.16 -13.26 0.54
C THR A 331 21.68 -11.83 0.50
N THR A 332 22.71 -11.57 -0.30
CA THR A 332 23.26 -10.23 -0.50
C THR A 332 22.27 -9.34 -1.28
N ALA A 333 21.73 -9.83 -2.40
CA ALA A 333 20.76 -9.09 -3.21
C ALA A 333 19.47 -8.76 -2.45
N SER A 334 18.94 -9.69 -1.65
CA SER A 334 17.74 -9.50 -0.84
C SER A 334 17.93 -8.46 0.27
N ARG A 335 19.12 -8.42 0.89
CA ARG A 335 19.48 -7.38 1.88
C ARG A 335 19.55 -6.00 1.22
N PHE A 336 20.09 -5.88 0.02
CA PHE A 336 20.08 -4.61 -0.73
C PHE A 336 18.66 -4.17 -1.07
N SER A 337 17.79 -5.08 -1.53
CA SER A 337 16.39 -4.75 -1.82
C SER A 337 15.64 -4.25 -0.58
N ARG A 338 15.79 -4.93 0.57
CA ARG A 338 15.15 -4.52 1.83
C ARG A 338 15.69 -3.21 2.39
N SER A 339 16.97 -2.92 2.19
CA SER A 339 17.58 -1.66 2.63
C SER A 339 17.01 -0.46 1.87
N VAL A 340 16.66 -0.63 0.60
CA VAL A 340 15.97 0.40 -0.20
C VAL A 340 14.53 0.61 0.28
N THR A 341 13.85 -0.45 0.72
CA THR A 341 12.48 -0.36 1.28
C THR A 341 12.44 0.21 2.70
N LEU A 342 13.45 -0.04 3.53
CA LEU A 342 13.58 0.52 4.89
C LEU A 342 14.15 1.94 4.92
N ALA A 343 14.97 2.33 3.94
CA ALA A 343 15.41 3.71 3.74
C ALA A 343 14.26 4.66 3.31
N ARG A 344 13.04 4.12 3.14
CA ARG A 344 11.78 4.85 2.97
C ARG A 344 11.10 5.23 4.30
N ALA A 345 11.79 5.12 5.44
CA ALA A 345 11.41 5.80 6.67
C ALA A 345 11.13 7.29 6.38
N PRO A 346 10.09 7.90 6.98
CA PRO A 346 9.45 9.07 6.42
C PRO A 346 10.43 10.24 6.35
N LEU A 347 10.58 10.81 5.15
CA LEU A 347 10.96 12.21 4.97
C LEU A 347 9.82 13.08 5.56
N SER A 348 9.63 13.03 6.88
CA SER A 348 8.84 14.01 7.63
C SER A 348 9.68 15.28 7.72
N GLY A 349 9.81 15.96 6.59
CA GLY A 349 10.57 17.19 6.43
C GLY A 349 9.71 18.21 5.69
N VAL A 350 8.86 18.90 6.46
CA VAL A 350 8.30 20.23 6.16
C VAL A 350 7.44 20.32 4.88
N SER A 351 6.13 20.13 5.05
CA SER A 351 5.14 20.94 4.32
C SER A 351 4.48 21.90 5.31
N VAL A 352 5.25 22.92 5.71
CA VAL A 352 4.71 24.15 6.31
C VAL A 352 4.46 25.11 5.15
N ALA A 353 3.38 24.88 4.41
CA ALA A 353 2.90 25.82 3.39
C ALA A 353 1.38 26.04 3.43
N GLY A 354 0.65 25.41 4.37
CA GLY A 354 -0.81 25.47 4.42
C GLY A 354 -1.44 26.21 5.61
N ALA A 355 -0.66 26.73 6.56
CA ALA A 355 -1.21 27.16 7.86
C ALA A 355 -1.22 28.68 8.14
N ILE A 356 -0.88 29.57 7.18
CA ILE A 356 -0.69 31.01 7.48
C ILE A 356 -1.71 31.95 6.78
N VAL A 357 -2.78 31.47 6.14
CA VAL A 357 -3.73 32.37 5.43
C VAL A 357 -5.11 32.51 6.08
N GLY A 358 -5.27 32.09 7.34
CA GLY A 358 -6.54 32.23 8.06
C GLY A 358 -6.39 32.91 9.42
N GLY A 359 -6.08 34.21 9.47
CA GLY A 359 -5.96 34.89 10.76
C GLY A 359 -5.46 36.32 10.76
N VAL A 360 -5.94 37.19 9.86
CA VAL A 360 -5.90 38.64 10.11
C VAL A 360 -7.24 39.23 9.68
N GLY A 361 -8.14 39.39 10.65
CA GLY A 361 -9.49 39.88 10.40
C GLY A 361 -10.36 39.91 11.66
N ALA A 362 -9.83 40.45 12.76
CA ALA A 362 -10.61 41.00 13.88
C ALA A 362 -9.65 41.66 14.87
N GLY A 363 -9.59 43.00 14.91
CA GLY A 363 -8.88 43.72 15.97
C GLY A 363 -8.29 45.08 15.58
N LEU A 364 -9.14 46.00 15.10
CA LEU A 364 -9.23 47.43 15.51
C LEU A 364 -10.21 48.15 14.60
#